data_AF-A0A1G7XKI1-F1
#
_entry.id   AF-A0A1G7XKI1-F1
#
_cell.length_a   1.000
_cell.length_b   1.000
_cell.length_c   1.000
_cell.angle_alpha   90.00
_cell.angle_beta   90.00
_cell.angle_gamma   90.00
#
_symmetry.space_group_name_H-M   'P 1'
#
loop_
_entity.id
_entity.type
_entity.pdbx_description
1 polymer ?
#
loop_
_entity_poly.entity_id
_entity_poly.type
_entity_poly.pdbx_seq_one_letter_code
_entity_poly.pdbx_strand_id
1 'polypeptide(L)'
;MELFNKSGVLISSVLVSVGALIACQAQEDAIPSSTVIEAAAMQIGPAGQPAAERRLQEWADQGSPVAQRELALRYLSNPDKRHEAMQLFERAASAGDAQAAVGLVGMAHDGSAALSAGRAIKEAATANYIAR
;
A
#
# COMPACT_ATOMS: atom_id res chain seq x y z
N MET A 1 -41.31 -34.90 -19.60
CA MET A 1 -41.27 -33.50 -19.15
C MET A 1 -40.35 -33.26 -17.94
N GLU A 2 -39.63 -34.25 -17.40
CA GLU A 2 -38.75 -34.04 -16.22
C GLU A 2 -37.26 -33.77 -16.52
N LEU A 3 -36.80 -34.08 -17.74
CA LEU A 3 -35.40 -33.90 -18.15
C LEU A 3 -35.01 -32.41 -18.28
N PHE A 4 -35.90 -31.56 -18.82
CA PHE A 4 -35.64 -30.13 -18.97
C PHE A 4 -35.54 -29.38 -17.64
N ASN A 5 -36.26 -29.82 -16.60
CA ASN A 5 -36.20 -29.23 -15.27
C ASN A 5 -34.86 -29.54 -14.57
N LYS A 6 -34.36 -30.77 -14.71
CA LYS A 6 -33.06 -31.17 -14.14
C LYS A 6 -31.90 -30.46 -14.82
N SER A 7 -31.95 -30.31 -16.15
CA SER A 7 -30.91 -29.61 -16.91
C SER A 7 -30.84 -28.12 -16.57
N GLY A 8 -31.98 -27.44 -16.39
CA GLY A 8 -32.02 -26.02 -16.03
C GLY A 8 -31.46 -25.74 -14.62
N VAL A 9 -31.75 -26.63 -13.66
CA VAL A 9 -31.22 -26.53 -12.28
C VAL A 9 -29.70 -26.73 -12.25
N LEU A 10 -29.17 -27.65 -13.06
CA LEU A 10 -27.72 -27.87 -13.16
C LEU A 10 -27.00 -26.66 -13.78
N ILE A 11 -27.54 -26.06 -14.83
CA ILE A 11 -26.95 -24.88 -15.47
C ILE A 11 -26.96 -23.68 -14.51
N SER A 12 -28.09 -23.47 -13.80
CA SER A 12 -28.20 -22.39 -12.81
C SER A 12 -27.23 -22.60 -11.63
N SER A 13 -27.08 -23.83 -11.14
CA SER A 13 -26.17 -24.16 -10.05
C SER A 13 -24.70 -23.92 -10.44
N VAL A 14 -24.31 -24.32 -11.66
CA VAL A 14 -22.97 -24.07 -12.19
C VAL A 14 -22.70 -22.58 -12.33
N LEU A 15 -23.64 -21.80 -12.87
CA LEU A 15 -23.47 -20.34 -13.01
C LEU A 15 -23.35 -19.63 -11.65
N VAL A 16 -24.14 -20.03 -10.66
CA VAL A 16 -24.02 -19.49 -9.28
C VAL A 16 -22.67 -19.84 -8.66
N SER A 17 -22.20 -21.08 -8.87
CA SER A 17 -20.91 -21.54 -8.35
C SER A 17 -19.73 -20.81 -9.00
N VAL A 18 -19.78 -20.60 -10.32
CA VAL A 18 -18.76 -19.85 -11.07
C VAL A 18 -18.79 -18.37 -10.68
N GLY A 19 -19.97 -17.77 -10.53
CA GLY A 19 -20.11 -16.39 -10.06
C GLY A 19 -19.55 -16.16 -8.65
N ALA A 20 -19.75 -17.12 -7.74
CA ALA A 20 -19.17 -17.08 -6.39
C ALA A 20 -17.64 -17.17 -6.41
N LEU A 21 -17.05 -17.98 -7.30
CA LEU A 21 -15.60 -18.09 -7.44
C LEU A 21 -14.96 -16.82 -8.01
N ILE A 22 -15.63 -16.11 -8.92
CA ILE A 22 -15.15 -14.84 -9.46
C ILE A 22 -15.17 -13.74 -8.38
N ALA A 23 -16.19 -13.74 -7.51
CA ALA A 23 -16.28 -12.77 -6.41
C ALA A 23 -15.17 -12.92 -5.36
N CYS A 24 -14.68 -14.14 -5.11
CA CYS A 24 -13.56 -14.36 -4.20
C CYS A 24 -12.22 -13.83 -4.73
N GLN A 25 -12.01 -13.80 -6.05
CA GLN A 25 -10.76 -13.30 -6.65
C GLN A 25 -10.71 -11.77 -6.76
N ALA A 26 -11.87 -11.11 -6.77
CA ALA A 26 -11.96 -9.65 -6.89
C ALA A 26 -11.60 -8.90 -5.59
N GLN A 27 -11.39 -9.60 -4.47
CA GLN A 27 -11.04 -8.99 -3.19
C GLN A 27 -9.54 -8.66 -3.07
N GLU A 28 -8.69 -9.16 -3.98
CA GLU A 28 -7.23 -8.93 -3.98
C GLU A 28 -6.83 -7.49 -4.36
N ASP A 29 -7.72 -6.71 -5.00
CA ASP A 29 -7.44 -5.34 -5.46
C ASP A 29 -7.78 -4.25 -4.41
N ALA A 30 -8.24 -4.62 -3.21
CA ALA A 30 -8.50 -3.65 -2.16
C ALA A 30 -7.23 -3.40 -1.33
N ILE A 31 -6.79 -2.14 -1.26
CA ILE A 31 -5.76 -1.72 -0.30
C ILE A 31 -6.23 -2.11 1.12
N PRO A 32 -5.51 -2.99 1.83
CA PRO A 32 -5.95 -3.46 3.13
C PRO A 32 -5.74 -2.38 4.21
N SER A 33 -6.29 -2.60 5.41
CA SER A 33 -6.15 -1.65 6.52
C SER A 33 -4.69 -1.45 6.94
N SER A 34 -4.38 -0.29 7.52
CA SER A 34 -3.03 0.05 8.02
C SER A 34 -2.41 -1.07 8.86
N THR A 35 -3.20 -1.67 9.75
CA THR A 35 -2.79 -2.78 10.62
C THR A 35 -2.31 -4.00 9.86
N VAL A 36 -2.96 -4.34 8.73
CA VAL A 36 -2.58 -5.48 7.90
C VAL A 36 -1.29 -5.18 7.15
N ILE A 37 -1.14 -3.94 6.66
CA ILE A 37 0.05 -3.48 5.96
C ILE A 37 1.26 -3.51 6.90
N GLU A 38 1.12 -2.97 8.11
CA GLU A 38 2.16 -2.96 9.14
C GLU A 38 2.50 -4.38 9.60
N ALA A 39 1.50 -5.25 9.78
CA ALA A 39 1.74 -6.66 10.13
C ALA A 39 2.49 -7.41 9.00
N ALA A 40 2.18 -7.13 7.74
CA ALA A 40 2.92 -7.67 6.61
C ALA A 40 4.36 -7.13 6.55
N ALA A 41 4.55 -5.85 6.89
CA ALA A 41 5.88 -5.27 7.05
C ALA A 41 6.66 -6.02 8.15
N MET A 42 6.10 -6.22 9.33
CA MET A 42 6.79 -6.92 10.44
C MET A 42 7.28 -8.33 10.06
N GLN A 43 6.63 -9.00 9.11
CA GLN A 43 7.05 -10.33 8.64
C GLN A 43 8.33 -10.30 7.81
N ILE A 44 8.70 -9.17 7.21
CA ILE A 44 9.95 -9.04 6.45
C ILE A 44 11.08 -8.80 7.45
N GLY A 45 11.61 -9.92 7.96
CA GLY A 45 12.78 -9.96 8.83
C GLY A 45 14.11 -9.66 8.10
N PRO A 46 15.25 -9.80 8.79
CA PRO A 46 16.57 -9.43 8.26
C PRO A 46 17.01 -10.25 7.04
N ALA A 47 16.46 -11.45 6.85
CA ALA A 47 16.73 -12.28 5.66
C ALA A 47 15.99 -11.79 4.41
N GLY A 48 15.05 -10.84 4.55
CA GLY A 48 14.14 -10.44 3.48
C GLY A 48 13.10 -11.52 3.21
N GLN A 49 11.82 -11.15 3.23
CA GLN A 49 10.74 -11.99 2.73
C GLN A 49 10.28 -11.39 1.40
N PRO A 50 10.83 -11.82 0.26
CA PRO A 50 10.62 -11.14 -1.03
C PRO A 50 9.15 -11.11 -1.44
N ALA A 51 8.35 -12.09 -1.01
CA ALA A 51 6.90 -12.09 -1.24
C ALA A 51 6.17 -11.00 -0.44
N ALA A 52 6.58 -10.73 0.80
CA ALA A 52 5.97 -9.69 1.61
C ALA A 52 6.44 -8.29 1.19
N GLU A 53 7.70 -8.14 0.76
CA GLU A 53 8.19 -6.89 0.16
C GLU A 53 7.45 -6.58 -1.14
N ARG A 54 7.21 -7.58 -1.99
CA ARG A 54 6.43 -7.41 -3.22
C ARG A 54 4.99 -6.95 -2.94
N ARG A 55 4.32 -7.53 -1.94
CA ARG A 55 2.97 -7.08 -1.54
C ARG A 55 2.98 -5.64 -1.04
N LEU A 56 3.98 -5.28 -0.26
CA LEU A 56 4.17 -3.89 0.18
C LEU A 56 4.37 -2.94 -0.99
N GLN A 57 5.16 -3.35 -1.99
CA GLN A 57 5.33 -2.60 -3.24
C GLN A 57 3.99 -2.44 -3.98
N GLU A 58 3.23 -3.53 -4.15
CA GLU A 58 1.92 -3.51 -4.80
C GLU A 58 0.95 -2.53 -4.09
N TRP A 59 0.88 -2.54 -2.77
CA TRP A 59 0.03 -1.60 -2.02
C TRP A 59 0.55 -0.16 -2.07
N ALA A 60 1.87 0.03 -2.11
CA ALA A 60 2.47 1.34 -2.25
C ALA A 60 2.18 1.95 -3.64
N ASP A 61 2.21 1.13 -4.68
CA ASP A 61 1.89 1.50 -6.06
C ASP A 61 0.39 1.78 -6.25
N GLN A 62 -0.47 1.09 -5.51
CA GLN A 62 -1.90 1.40 -5.40
C GLN A 62 -2.19 2.69 -4.62
N GLY A 63 -1.17 3.32 -4.03
CA GLY A 63 -1.29 4.63 -3.38
C GLY A 63 -1.50 4.59 -1.86
N SER A 64 -1.29 3.45 -1.20
CA SER A 64 -1.37 3.37 0.26
C SER A 64 -0.24 4.17 0.92
N PRO A 65 -0.54 5.25 1.68
CA PRO A 65 0.49 6.05 2.35
C PRO A 65 1.28 5.24 3.37
N VAL A 66 0.59 4.31 4.05
CA VAL A 66 1.18 3.40 5.03
C VAL A 66 2.15 2.43 4.36
N ALA A 67 1.77 1.83 3.23
CA ALA A 67 2.66 0.91 2.51
C ALA A 67 3.89 1.63 1.95
N GLN A 68 3.70 2.84 1.42
CA GLN A 68 4.80 3.69 0.95
C GLN A 68 5.77 4.00 2.09
N ARG A 69 5.26 4.38 3.27
CA ARG A 69 6.07 4.62 4.48
C ARG A 69 6.85 3.37 4.92
N GLU A 70 6.18 2.22 5.04
CA GLU A 70 6.82 0.97 5.47
C GLU A 70 7.88 0.49 4.47
N LEU A 71 7.65 0.65 3.17
CA LEU A 71 8.64 0.34 2.14
C LEU A 71 9.83 1.31 2.18
N ALA A 72 9.57 2.61 2.40
CA ALA A 72 10.62 3.61 2.53
C ALA A 72 11.56 3.32 3.72
N LEU A 73 11.00 2.97 4.88
CA LEU A 73 11.78 2.58 6.07
C LEU A 73 12.75 1.44 5.80
N ARG A 74 12.37 0.48 4.94
CA ARG A 74 13.27 -0.62 4.53
C ARG A 74 14.38 -0.13 3.64
N TYR A 75 14.03 0.70 2.68
CA TYR A 75 14.98 1.23 1.71
C TYR A 75 15.99 2.17 2.35
N LEU A 76 15.68 2.79 3.50
CA LEU A 76 16.67 3.53 4.29
C LEU A 76 17.88 2.70 4.70
N SER A 77 17.69 1.41 4.97
CA SER A 77 18.78 0.50 5.36
C SER A 77 19.71 0.16 4.18
N ASN A 78 19.29 0.45 2.94
CA ASN A 78 20.07 0.20 1.74
C ASN A 78 20.53 1.54 1.12
N PRO A 79 21.84 1.87 1.14
CA PRO A 79 22.37 3.11 0.60
C PRO A 79 21.96 3.38 -0.86
N ASP A 80 21.89 2.34 -1.69
CA ASP A 80 21.55 2.46 -3.11
C ASP A 80 20.07 2.80 -3.33
N LYS A 81 19.21 2.46 -2.37
CA LYS A 81 17.76 2.75 -2.41
C LYS A 81 17.37 3.99 -1.62
N ARG A 82 18.32 4.75 -1.06
CA ARG A 82 18.03 5.94 -0.24
C ARG A 82 17.22 6.99 -1.01
N HIS A 83 17.47 7.18 -2.30
CA HIS A 83 16.68 8.11 -3.14
C HIS A 83 15.24 7.64 -3.33
N GLU A 84 15.03 6.34 -3.54
CA GLU A 84 13.71 5.74 -3.67
C GLU A 84 12.92 5.83 -2.35
N ALA A 85 13.58 5.62 -1.21
CA ALA A 85 13.01 5.82 0.12
C ALA A 85 12.48 7.26 0.29
N MET A 86 13.26 8.26 -0.14
CA MET A 86 12.86 9.66 -0.06
C MET A 86 11.58 9.92 -0.87
N GLN A 87 11.51 9.44 -2.11
CA GLN A 87 10.33 9.60 -2.97
C GLN A 87 9.09 8.90 -2.41
N LEU A 88 9.26 7.72 -1.80
CA LEU A 88 8.17 7.00 -1.13
C LEU A 88 7.64 7.79 0.07
N PHE A 89 8.52 8.33 0.91
CA PHE A 89 8.10 9.19 2.01
C PHE A 89 7.47 10.50 1.55
N GLU A 90 7.97 11.13 0.48
CA GLU A 90 7.36 12.34 -0.09
C GLU A 90 5.92 12.09 -0.54
N ARG A 91 5.69 10.99 -1.25
CA ARG A 91 4.32 10.57 -1.65
C ARG A 91 3.42 10.33 -0.43
N ALA A 92 3.88 9.56 0.54
CA ALA A 92 3.11 9.25 1.74
C ALA A 92 2.81 10.50 2.57
N ALA A 93 3.79 11.37 2.77
CA ALA A 93 3.63 12.63 3.49
C ALA A 93 2.65 13.57 2.78
N SER A 94 2.73 13.67 1.45
CA SER A 94 1.82 14.48 0.64
C SER A 94 0.38 13.97 0.72
N ALA A 95 0.19 12.66 0.92
CA ALA A 95 -1.10 12.03 1.19
C ALA A 95 -1.57 12.14 2.65
N GLY A 96 -0.82 12.84 3.51
CA GLY A 96 -1.18 13.11 4.90
C GLY A 96 -0.58 12.16 5.94
N ASP A 97 0.32 11.25 5.56
CA ASP A 97 1.01 10.39 6.52
C ASP A 97 2.04 11.20 7.33
N ALA A 98 1.70 11.52 8.58
CA ALA A 98 2.56 12.29 9.47
C ALA A 98 3.86 11.55 9.84
N GLN A 99 3.85 10.21 9.88
CA GLN A 99 5.06 9.43 10.18
C GLN A 99 6.03 9.45 8.99
N ALA A 100 5.53 9.45 7.76
CA ALA A 100 6.34 9.64 6.57
C ALA A 100 7.00 11.03 6.53
N ALA A 101 6.27 12.07 6.94
CA ALA A 101 6.82 13.41 7.07
C ALA A 101 7.97 13.46 8.10
N VAL A 102 7.82 12.78 9.24
CA VAL A 102 8.91 12.62 10.22
C VAL A 102 10.10 11.86 9.61
N GLY A 103 9.83 10.82 8.81
CA GLY A 103 10.85 10.10 8.05
C GLY A 103 11.68 11.01 7.14
N LEU A 104 11.04 11.92 6.38
CA LEU A 104 11.74 12.91 5.54
C LEU A 104 12.64 13.82 6.36
N VAL A 105 12.19 14.29 7.52
CA VAL A 105 13.00 15.12 8.41
C VAL A 105 14.19 14.32 8.94
N GLY A 106 13.99 13.05 9.32
CA GLY A 106 15.08 12.16 9.72
C GLY A 106 16.14 12.00 8.62
N MET A 107 15.70 11.79 7.38
CA MET A 107 16.61 11.70 6.22
C MET A 107 17.36 13.01 5.93
N ALA A 108 16.75 14.15 6.24
CA ALA A 108 17.32 15.49 6.08
C ALA A 108 18.34 15.87 7.15
N HIS A 109 18.30 15.24 8.33
CA HIS A 109 19.36 15.45 9.31
C HIS A 109 20.67 14.73 8.93
N ASP A 110 20.58 13.76 8.03
CA ASP A 110 21.73 13.07 7.41
C ASP A 110 22.22 13.72 6.08
N GLY A 111 21.58 14.79 5.58
CA GLY A 111 21.91 15.46 4.30
C GLY A 111 20.88 16.47 3.77
N SER A 112 21.06 17.05 2.58
CA SER A 112 20.33 18.21 1.98
C SER A 112 18.79 18.08 1.73
N ALA A 113 18.02 17.31 2.49
CA ALA A 113 16.58 17.06 2.26
C ALA A 113 15.62 17.95 3.09
N ALA A 114 16.12 18.89 3.90
CA ALA A 114 15.29 19.65 4.86
C ALA A 114 14.24 20.56 4.18
N LEU A 115 14.56 21.08 2.99
CA LEU A 115 13.66 21.96 2.24
C LEU A 115 12.49 21.21 1.59
N SER A 116 12.67 19.95 1.17
CA SER A 116 11.58 19.16 0.59
C SER A 116 10.60 18.67 1.65
N ALA A 117 11.11 18.25 2.82
CA ALA A 117 10.28 17.87 3.97
C ALA A 117 9.33 19.01 4.40
N GLY A 118 9.85 20.23 4.56
CA GLY A 118 9.04 21.40 4.93
C GLY A 118 7.98 21.75 3.89
N ARG A 119 8.27 21.58 2.59
CA ARG A 119 7.29 21.78 1.51
C ARG A 119 6.19 20.70 1.56
N ALA A 120 6.56 19.43 1.63
CA ALA A 120 5.61 18.32 1.66
C ALA A 120 4.65 18.41 2.87
N ILE A 121 5.18 18.75 4.05
CA ILE A 121 4.37 18.97 5.27
C ILE A 121 3.39 20.13 5.08
N LYS A 122 3.85 21.23 4.48
CA LYS A 122 3.01 22.40 4.21
C LYS A 122 1.90 22.07 3.23
N GLU A 123 2.21 21.36 2.14
CA GLU A 123 1.26 20.95 1.12
C GLU A 123 0.20 20.01 1.71
N ALA A 124 0.61 19.01 2.49
CA ALA A 124 -0.30 18.11 3.20
C ALA A 124 -1.23 18.86 4.18
N ALA A 125 -0.67 19.82 4.94
CA ALA A 125 -1.47 20.64 5.86
C ALA A 125 -2.50 21.51 5.10
N THR A 126 -2.13 22.08 3.96
CA THR A 126 -3.06 22.86 3.14
C THR A 126 -4.13 22.01 2.46
N ALA A 127 -3.78 20.82 1.95
CA ALA A 127 -4.74 19.91 1.34
C ALA A 127 -5.82 19.48 2.34
N ASN A 128 -5.42 19.20 3.59
CA ASN A 128 -6.33 18.81 4.66
C ASN A 128 -7.23 19.98 5.13
N TYR A 129 -6.77 21.23 5.00
CA TYR A 129 -7.56 22.42 5.33
C TYR A 129 -8.63 22.75 4.27
N ILE A 130 -8.35 22.47 2.99
CA ILE A 130 -9.27 22.79 1.87
C ILE A 130 -10.37 21.72 1.71
N ALA A 131 -10.14 20.49 2.15
CA ALA A 131 -11.08 19.38 2.03
C ALA A 131 -12.19 19.37 3.12
N ARG A 132 -12.33 20.43 3.92
CA ARG A 132 -13.27 20.54 5.05
C ARG A 132 -14.20 21.73 4.90
#